data_AF-A0A2P9H4V4-F1
#
_entry.id   AF-A0A2P9H4V4-F1
#
_cell.length_a   1.000
_cell.length_b   1.000
_cell.length_c   1.000
_cell.angle_alpha   90.00
_cell.angle_beta   90.00
_cell.angle_gamma   90.00
#
_symmetry.space_group_name_H-M   'P 1'
#
loop_
_entity.id
_entity.type
_entity.pdbx_description
1 polymer ?
#
loop_
_entity_poly.entity_id
_entity_poly.type
_entity_poly.pdbx_seq_one_letter_code
_entity_poly.pdbx_strand_id
1 'polypeptide(L)'
;MGEICLLTPREAEAVVEERIERFGLGVLPRVEVTELPDGTWRVRWEHLEAAVAPMTREVWCAWIEQNVGSLDAGDLETTES
;
A
#
# COMPACT_ATOMS: atom_id res chain seq x y z
N MET A 1 -4.26 13.80 -22.59
CA MET A 1 -5.04 14.00 -21.35
C MET A 1 -5.09 12.63 -20.73
N GLY A 2 -4.14 12.31 -19.84
CA GLY A 2 -4.08 10.98 -19.25
C GLY A 2 -5.32 10.79 -18.40
N GLU A 3 -6.18 9.85 -18.77
CA GLU A 3 -7.29 9.44 -17.92
C GLU A 3 -6.72 9.14 -16.53
N ILE A 4 -7.28 9.80 -15.52
CA ILE A 4 -6.92 9.56 -14.12
C ILE A 4 -7.53 8.19 -13.79
N CYS A 5 -6.80 7.13 -14.12
CA CYS A 5 -7.21 5.78 -13.79
C CYS A 5 -7.02 5.59 -12.28
N LEU A 6 -8.13 5.69 -11.56
CA LEU A 6 -8.21 5.24 -10.17
C LEU A 6 -7.91 3.73 -10.16
N LEU A 7 -7.12 3.30 -9.18
CA LEU A 7 -6.90 1.88 -8.99
C LEU A 7 -8.23 1.21 -8.61
N THR A 8 -8.37 -0.07 -8.93
CA THR A 8 -9.30 -0.94 -8.20
C THR A 8 -8.63 -1.45 -6.93
N PRO A 9 -9.40 -1.94 -5.93
CA PRO A 9 -8.84 -2.57 -4.73
C PRO A 9 -7.79 -3.62 -5.06
N ARG A 10 -8.06 -4.45 -6.07
CA ARG A 10 -7.16 -5.51 -6.54
C ARG A 10 -5.87 -4.98 -7.17
N GLU A 11 -5.94 -3.87 -7.91
CA GLU A 11 -4.74 -3.22 -8.43
C GLU A 11 -3.93 -2.55 -7.30
N ALA A 12 -4.60 -2.00 -6.29
CA ALA A 12 -3.94 -1.44 -5.10
C ALA A 12 -3.18 -2.52 -4.31
N GLU A 13 -3.75 -3.72 -4.16
CA GLU A 13 -3.08 -4.90 -3.58
C GLU A 13 -1.86 -5.31 -4.42
N ALA A 14 -2.01 -5.43 -5.74
CA ALA A 14 -0.92 -5.84 -6.63
C ALA A 14 0.28 -4.87 -6.61
N VAL A 15 0.05 -3.56 -6.46
CA VAL A 15 1.14 -2.57 -6.31
C VAL A 15 1.96 -2.82 -5.04
N VAL A 16 1.29 -3.21 -3.96
CA VAL A 16 1.96 -3.56 -2.72
C VAL A 16 2.75 -4.85 -2.87
N GLU A 17 2.17 -5.87 -3.50
CA GLU A 17 2.86 -7.15 -3.76
C GLU A 17 4.12 -6.94 -4.60
N GLU A 18 4.03 -6.16 -5.69
CA GLU A 18 5.18 -5.80 -6.54
C GLU A 18 6.29 -5.09 -5.75
N ARG A 19 5.91 -4.22 -4.81
CA ARG A 19 6.89 -3.58 -3.91
C ARG A 19 7.50 -4.62 -2.98
N ILE A 20 6.69 -5.40 -2.27
CA ILE A 20 7.09 -6.46 -1.32
C ILE A 20 8.07 -7.48 -1.94
N GLU A 21 7.80 -7.98 -3.15
CA GLU A 21 8.67 -8.94 -3.84
C GLU A 21 10.08 -8.38 -4.08
N ARG A 22 10.21 -7.05 -4.18
CA ARG A 22 11.49 -6.35 -4.31
C ARG A 22 12.33 -6.35 -3.02
N PHE A 23 11.72 -6.58 -1.84
CA PHE A 23 12.37 -6.50 -0.51
C PHE A 23 12.91 -7.82 0.01
N GLY A 24 12.33 -8.94 -0.39
CA GLY A 24 12.79 -10.26 0.02
C GLY A 24 11.66 -11.19 0.45
N LEU A 25 11.80 -12.45 0.05
CA LEU A 25 10.91 -13.56 0.36
C LEU A 25 11.04 -13.96 1.84
N GLY A 26 10.41 -13.20 2.74
CA GLY A 26 10.51 -13.45 4.17
C GLY A 26 9.35 -12.86 4.94
N VAL A 27 8.13 -13.38 4.69
CA VAL A 27 6.93 -13.09 5.49
C VAL A 27 6.60 -11.59 5.55
N LEU A 28 6.40 -10.98 4.38
CA LEU A 28 5.93 -9.60 4.34
C LEU A 28 4.40 -9.55 4.55
N PRO A 29 3.89 -8.51 5.23
CA PRO A 29 2.47 -8.41 5.51
C PRO A 29 1.67 -8.27 4.21
N ARG A 30 0.63 -9.07 4.08
CA ARG A 30 -0.32 -8.89 2.99
C ARG A 30 -1.19 -7.68 3.31
N VAL A 31 -1.15 -6.67 2.44
CA VAL A 31 -2.21 -5.66 2.42
C VAL A 31 -3.49 -6.34 1.96
N GLU A 32 -4.59 -6.04 2.63
CA GLU A 32 -5.92 -6.40 2.17
C GLU A 32 -6.66 -5.11 1.89
N VAL A 33 -7.13 -4.93 0.66
CA VAL A 33 -7.90 -3.75 0.25
C VAL A 33 -9.31 -4.19 -0.11
N THR A 34 -10.27 -3.84 0.73
CA THR A 34 -11.69 -4.19 0.53
C THR A 34 -12.51 -2.95 0.25
N GLU A 35 -13.29 -2.94 -0.82
CA GLU A 35 -14.26 -1.87 -1.10
C GLU A 35 -15.45 -1.96 -0.13
N LEU A 36 -15.79 -0.82 0.46
CA LEU A 36 -16.94 -0.62 1.35
C LEU A 36 -18.16 -0.14 0.55
N PRO A 37 -19.39 -0.35 1.05
CA PRO A 37 -20.62 0.02 0.35
C PRO A 37 -20.77 1.53 0.07
N ASP A 38 -20.06 2.36 0.82
CA ASP A 38 -19.95 3.81 0.65
C ASP A 38 -18.92 4.23 -0.42
N GLY A 39 -18.25 3.28 -1.08
CA GLY A 39 -17.28 3.52 -2.14
C GLY A 39 -15.87 3.85 -1.65
N THR A 40 -15.63 3.80 -0.34
CA THR A 40 -14.27 3.89 0.22
C THR A 40 -13.60 2.52 0.28
N TRP A 41 -12.30 2.49 0.48
CA TRP A 41 -11.53 1.28 0.65
C TRP A 41 -11.11 1.13 2.11
N ARG A 42 -11.39 -0.04 2.68
CA ARG A 42 -10.77 -0.49 3.91
C ARG A 42 -9.43 -1.15 3.57
N VAL A 43 -8.36 -0.53 4.03
CA VAL A 43 -7.00 -1.02 3.92
C VAL A 43 -6.61 -1.64 5.24
N ARG A 44 -6.19 -2.91 5.23
CA ARG A 44 -5.69 -3.61 6.41
C ARG A 44 -4.27 -4.09 6.17
N TRP A 45 -3.37 -3.77 7.09
CA TRP A 45 -1.96 -4.14 7.07
C TRP A 45 -1.47 -4.37 8.51
N GLU A 46 -1.12 -5.58 8.92
CA GLU A 46 -0.72 -5.94 10.29
C GLU A 46 -1.49 -5.21 11.41
N HIS A 47 -0.94 -4.10 11.89
CA HIS A 47 -1.42 -3.27 13.00
C HIS A 47 -2.12 -1.96 12.54
N LEU A 48 -2.23 -1.76 11.24
CA LEU A 48 -2.86 -0.63 10.58
C LEU A 48 -4.18 -1.07 9.94
N GLU A 49 -5.25 -0.35 10.29
CA GLU A 49 -6.53 -0.40 9.58
C GLU A 49 -6.95 1.03 9.28
N ALA A 50 -7.16 1.34 8.00
CA ALA A 50 -7.52 2.68 7.54
C ALA A 50 -8.62 2.63 6.49
N ALA A 51 -9.54 3.59 6.53
CA ALA A 51 -10.50 3.83 5.46
C ALA A 51 -9.99 4.97 4.58
N VAL A 52 -9.78 4.70 3.29
CA VAL A 52 -9.25 5.67 2.32
C VAL A 52 -10.17 5.79 1.12
N ALA A 53 -10.19 6.95 0.48
CA ALA A 53 -10.90 7.11 -0.78
C ALA A 53 -10.14 6.40 -1.93
N PRO A 54 -10.84 5.95 -2.99
CA PRO A 54 -10.21 5.49 -4.21
C PRO A 54 -9.25 6.54 -4.76
N MET A 55 -8.04 6.11 -5.12
CA MET A 55 -6.98 7.01 -5.56
C MET A 55 -6.16 6.42 -6.69
N THR A 56 -5.36 7.26 -7.35
CA THR A 56 -4.46 6.81 -8.41
C THR A 56 -3.29 6.04 -7.84
N ARG A 57 -2.57 5.33 -8.71
CA ARG A 57 -1.33 4.62 -8.34
C ARG A 57 -0.32 5.50 -7.63
N GLU A 58 -0.10 6.71 -8.12
CA GLU A 58 0.89 7.64 -7.54
C GLU A 58 0.52 8.05 -6.11
N VAL A 59 -0.76 8.39 -5.88
CA VAL A 59 -1.24 8.78 -4.55
C VAL A 59 -1.25 7.58 -3.60
N TRP A 60 -1.61 6.40 -4.10
CA TRP A 60 -1.57 5.15 -3.34
C TRP A 60 -0.15 4.80 -2.88
N CYS A 61 0.83 4.86 -3.79
CA CYS A 61 2.23 4.65 -3.46
C CYS A 61 2.72 5.59 -2.35
N ALA A 62 2.44 6.90 -2.49
CA ALA A 62 2.81 7.90 -1.49
C ALA A 62 2.10 7.68 -0.15
N TRP A 63 0.85 7.20 -0.16
CA TRP A 63 0.11 6.87 1.06
C TRP A 63 0.74 5.69 1.79
N ILE A 64 1.10 4.61 1.06
CA ILE A 64 1.77 3.44 1.65
C ILE A 64 3.10 3.85 2.28
N GLU A 65 3.92 4.63 1.58
CA GLU A 65 5.23 5.09 2.09
C GLU A 65 5.09 5.88 3.40
N GLN A 66 4.02 6.68 3.54
CA GLN A 66 3.79 7.49 4.74
C GLN A 66 3.17 6.71 5.91
N ASN A 67 2.35 5.68 5.65
CA ASN A 67 1.56 4.99 6.69
C ASN A 67 2.12 3.62 7.07
N VAL A 68 2.70 2.91 6.11
CA VAL A 68 3.31 1.59 6.28
C VAL A 68 4.83 1.73 6.48
N GLY A 69 5.41 2.80 5.95
CA GLY A 69 6.85 3.08 5.99
C GLY A 69 7.49 2.95 4.61
N SER A 70 8.76 3.37 4.53
CA SER A 70 9.54 3.26 3.31
C SER A 70 9.74 1.78 2.97
N LEU A 71 8.90 1.26 2.08
CA LEU A 71 9.18 0.05 1.33
C LEU A 71 10.24 0.41 0.26
N ASP A 72 11.39 0.98 0.68
CA ASP A 72 12.59 1.22 -0.14
C ASP A 72 13.77 0.43 0.45
N ALA A 73 14.51 -0.30 -0.40
CA ALA A 73 15.47 -1.35 0.02
C ALA A 73 16.65 -0.80 0.83
N GLY A 74 16.77 0.53 0.92
CA GLY A 74 17.79 1.24 1.68
C GLY A 74 17.43 1.66 3.10
N ASP A 75 16.18 1.57 3.57
CA ASP A 75 15.77 2.14 4.87
C ASP A 75 15.71 1.11 6.03
N LEU A 76 16.50 0.04 5.94
CA LEU A 76 16.85 -0.83 7.08
C LEU A 76 18.13 -0.32 7.75
N GLU A 77 18.28 0.98 7.96
CA GLU A 77 19.25 1.48 8.93
C GLU A 77 18.59 1.49 10.31
N THR A 78 18.86 0.40 11.04
CA THR A 78 18.91 0.27 12.50
C THR A 78 18.57 1.55 13.27
N THR A 79 17.36 1.61 13.82
CA THR A 79 17.15 2.31 15.10
C THR A 79 17.90 1.56 16.19
N GLU A 80 19.19 1.84 16.35
CA GLU A 80 19.91 1.61 17.60
C GLU A 80 19.95 2.93 18.40
N SER A 81 19.48 2.82 19.65
CA SER A 81 19.28 3.90 20.63
C SER A 81 20.58 4.43 21.24
#